data_AF-A0A1R1IJ59-F1
#
_entry.id   AF-A0A1R1IJ59-F1
#
_cell.length_a   1.000
_cell.length_b   1.000
_cell.length_c   1.000
_cell.angle_alpha   90.00
_cell.angle_beta   90.00
_cell.angle_gamma   90.00
#
_symmetry.space_group_name_H-M   'P 1'
#
loop_
_entity.id
_entity.type
_entity.pdbx_description
1 polymer ?
#
loop_
_entity_poly.entity_id
_entity_poly.type
_entity_poly.pdbx_seq_one_letter_code
_entity_poly.pdbx_strand_id
1 'polypeptide(L)' 'MPTLLFMGGWEWVIILVVALLLFGGSRLAGVGKGMGRSIREFKEEVKGVEGEGGATRHDEVVDAEIVQPEIDHDRKPRES' A
#
# COMPACT_ATOMS: atom_id res chain seq x y z
N MET A 1 30.77 -25.91 -26.16
CA MET A 1 29.57 -25.20 -26.66
C MET A 1 28.67 -24.88 -25.46
N PRO A 2 28.68 -23.66 -24.90
CA PRO A 2 27.92 -23.36 -23.69
C PRO A 2 26.48 -22.99 -24.07
N THR A 3 25.68 -23.99 -24.43
CA THR A 3 24.24 -23.85 -24.73
C THR A 3 23.35 -24.06 -23.49
N LEU A 4 23.93 -24.07 -22.28
CA LEU A 4 23.23 -24.35 -21.02
C LEU A 4 22.90 -23.10 -20.18
N LEU A 5 23.33 -21.90 -20.60
CA LEU A 5 22.90 -20.63 -19.98
C LEU A 5 21.46 -20.23 -20.38
N PHE A 6 20.85 -20.96 -21.32
CA PHE A 6 19.53 -20.71 -21.91
C PHE A 6 18.37 -21.46 -21.21
N MET A 7 18.53 -21.93 -19.96
CA MET A 7 17.39 -22.42 -19.18
C MET A 7 16.50 -21.23 -18.75
N GLY A 8 15.75 -20.70 -19.72
CA GLY A 8 14.49 -19.95 -19.63
C GLY A 8 14.51 -18.54 -19.04
N GLY A 9 15.25 -18.31 -17.96
CA GLY A 9 15.13 -17.07 -17.17
C GLY A 9 16.17 -16.00 -17.52
N TRP A 10 17.39 -16.41 -17.86
CA TRP A 10 18.50 -15.46 -18.05
C TRP A 10 18.32 -14.56 -19.28
N GLU A 11 17.60 -15.05 -20.29
CA GLU A 11 17.26 -14.28 -21.50
C GLU A 11 16.34 -13.11 -21.17
N TRP A 12 15.33 -13.32 -20.31
CA TRP A 12 14.45 -12.25 -19.85
C TRP A 12 15.21 -11.16 -19.10
N VAL A 13 16.17 -11.54 -18.25
CA VAL A 13 17.01 -10.59 -17.51
C VAL A 13 17.84 -9.75 -18.47
N ILE A 14 18.47 -10.38 -19.48
CA ILE A 14 19.26 -9.69 -20.51
C ILE A 14 18.39 -8.69 -21.28
N ILE A 15 17.19 -9.11 -21.71
CA ILE A 15 16.24 -8.23 -22.41
C ILE A 15 15.86 -7.04 -21.52
N LEU A 16 15.61 -7.26 -20.24
CA LEU A 16 15.26 -6.20 -19.28
C LEU A 16 16.39 -5.18 -19.13
N VAL A 17 17.65 -5.66 -19.05
CA VAL A 17 18.84 -4.80 -18.99
C VAL A 17 19.02 -3.98 -20.27
N VAL A 18 18.88 -4.61 -21.44
CA VAL A 18 18.96 -3.91 -22.73
C VAL A 18 17.84 -2.88 -22.87
N ALA A 19 16.61 -3.21 -22.47
CA ALA A 19 15.50 -2.26 -22.47
C ALA A 19 15.76 -1.09 -21.53
N LEU A 20 16.34 -1.32 -20.34
CA LEU A 20 16.74 -0.26 -19.41
C LEU A 20 17.83 0.65 -19.99
N LEU A 21 18.76 0.12 -20.79
CA LEU A 21 19.79 0.92 -21.46
C LEU A 21 19.20 1.80 -22.56
N LEU A 22 18.25 1.28 -23.35
CA LEU A 22 17.62 2.02 -24.46
C LEU A 22 16.60 3.05 -23.98
N PHE A 23 15.70 2.64 -23.08
CA PHE A 23 14.63 3.51 -22.58
C PHE A 23 15.05 4.33 -21.36
N GLY A 24 16.07 3.88 -20.62
CA GLY A 24 16.42 4.43 -19.31
C GLY A 24 15.47 3.95 -18.21
N GLY A 25 15.99 3.76 -17.00
CA GLY A 25 15.17 3.40 -15.83
C GLY A 25 14.07 4.42 -15.52
N SER A 26 14.27 5.70 -15.88
CA SER A 26 13.32 6.79 -15.63
C SER A 26 12.04 6.67 -16.46
N ARG A 27 12.12 6.30 -17.75
CA ARG A 27 10.95 6.14 -18.62
C ARG A 27 10.11 4.94 -18.21
N LEU A 28 10.76 3.81 -17.94
CA LEU A 28 10.07 2.60 -17.49
C LEU A 28 9.43 2.79 -16.11
N ALA A 29 10.12 3.44 -15.18
CA ALA A 29 9.56 3.80 -13.87
C ALA A 29 8.41 4.80 -13.97
N GLY A 30 8.48 5.76 -14.90
CA GLY A 30 7.40 6.71 -15.17
C GLY A 30 6.12 6.02 -15.65
N VAL A 31 6.23 5.15 -16.65
CA VAL A 31 5.11 4.35 -17.17
C VAL A 31 4.58 3.39 -16.10
N GLY A 32 5.47 2.71 -15.38
CA GLY A 32 5.11 1.78 -14.30
C GLY A 32 4.36 2.46 -13.15
N LYS A 33 4.76 3.69 -12.76
CA LYS A 33 4.04 4.48 -11.75
C LYS A 33 2.63 4.86 -12.19
N GLY A 34 2.46 5.27 -13.45
CA GLY A 34 1.15 5.58 -14.02
C GLY A 34 0.25 4.35 -14.10
N MET A 35 0.75 3.27 -14.70
CA MET A 35 0.00 2.02 -14.82
C MET A 35 -0.30 1.37 -13.47
N GLY A 36 0.63 1.42 -12.52
CA GLY A 36 0.41 0.90 -11.16
C GLY A 36 -0.69 1.63 -10.41
N ARG A 37 -0.82 2.95 -10.61
CA ARG A 37 -1.93 3.72 -10.03
C ARG A 37 -3.27 3.31 -10.64
N SER A 38 -3.36 3.20 -11.96
CA SER A 38 -4.58 2.76 -12.65
C SER A 38 -5.01 1.34 -12.26
N ILE A 39 -4.05 0.41 -12.14
CA ILE A 39 -4.34 -0.97 -11.70
C ILE A 39 -4.82 -0.98 -10.23
N ARG A 40 -4.26 -0.11 -9.38
CA ARG A 40 -4.66 0.00 -7.98
C ARG A 40 -6.10 0.52 -7.85
N GLU A 41 -6.43 1.60 -8.53
CA GLU A 41 -7.78 2.18 -8.56
C GLU A 41 -8.78 1.16 -9.09
N PHE A 42 -8.47 0.50 -10.21
CA PHE A 42 -9.29 -0.58 -10.76
C PHE A 42 -9.51 -1.72 -9.77
N LYS A 43 -8.47 -2.13 -9.04
CA LYS A 43 -8.57 -3.19 -8.03
C LYS A 43 -9.40 -2.77 -6.81
N GLU A 44 -9.34 -1.50 -6.42
CA GLU A 44 -10.15 -0.94 -5.33
C GLU A 44 -11.63 -0.88 -5.73
N GLU A 45 -11.94 -0.45 -6.95
CA GLU A 45 -13.30 -0.44 -7.50
C GLU A 45 -13.87 -1.86 -7.65
N VAL A 46 -13.09 -2.78 -8.25
CA VAL A 46 -13.51 -4.18 -8.42
C VAL A 46 -13.72 -4.87 -7.07
N LYS A 47 -12.86 -4.60 -6.07
CA LYS A 47 -13.08 -5.10 -4.70
C LYS A 47 -14.32 -4.52 -4.04
N GLY A 48 -14.67 -3.27 -4.32
CA GLY A 48 -15.92 -2.66 -3.83
C GLY A 48 -17.15 -3.35 -4.42
N VAL A 49 -17.05 -3.85 -5.66
CA VAL A 49 -18.14 -4.57 -6.34
C VAL A 49 -18.19 -6.06 -5.93
N GLU A 50 -17.06 -6.72 -5.71
CA GLU A 50 -17.00 -8.13 -5.29
C GLU A 50 -17.11 -8.33 -3.77
N GLY A 51 -17.01 -7.26 -2.97
CA GLY A 51 -16.57 -7.33 -1.57
C GLY A 51 -17.51 -6.76 -0.50
N GLU A 52 -18.82 -6.96 -0.58
CA GLU A 52 -19.71 -6.88 0.61
C GLU A 52 -19.48 -8.05 1.60
N GLY A 53 -18.26 -8.59 1.74
CA GLY A 53 -18.01 -9.83 2.46
C GLY A 53 -16.59 -10.10 2.98
N GLY A 54 -15.78 -9.09 3.31
CA GLY A 54 -14.47 -9.38 3.90
C GLY A 54 -13.71 -8.17 4.43
N ALA A 55 -13.79 -7.97 5.75
CA ALA A 55 -12.99 -7.02 6.51
C ALA A 55 -11.48 -7.16 6.25
N THR A 56 -10.76 -6.03 6.16
CA THR A 56 -9.60 -5.69 7.02
C THR A 56 -8.86 -4.44 6.51
N ARG A 57 -9.15 -3.33 7.20
CA ARG A 57 -8.20 -2.40 7.86
C ARG A 57 -8.80 -1.01 7.85
N HIS A 58 -9.63 -0.79 8.86
CA HIS A 58 -9.75 0.52 9.48
C HIS A 58 -8.33 0.88 9.96
N ASP A 59 -7.69 1.80 9.25
CA ASP A 59 -6.67 2.70 9.78
C ASP A 59 -7.35 3.61 10.82
N GLU A 60 -7.83 2.97 11.91
CA GLU A 60 -8.34 3.66 13.07
C GLU A 60 -7.14 4.05 13.92
N VAL A 61 -6.53 5.17 13.55
CA VAL A 61 -5.83 6.04 14.50
C VAL A 61 -6.88 6.66 15.43
N VAL A 62 -7.44 5.83 16.30
CA VAL A 62 -8.09 6.28 17.54
C VAL A 62 -7.27 5.67 18.66
N ASP A 63 -6.43 6.49 19.27
CA ASP A 63 -6.10 6.48 20.70
C ASP A 63 -4.89 7.38 20.96
N ALA A 64 -5.12 8.69 20.86
CA ALA A 64 -4.37 9.67 21.63
C ALA A 64 -5.16 10.98 21.79
N GLU A 65 -6.48 10.91 21.99
CA GLU A 65 -7.15 12.00 22.71
C GLU A 65 -7.05 11.65 24.20
N ILE A 66 -6.10 12.27 24.89
CA ILE A 66 -6.01 12.25 26.35
C ILE A 66 -7.23 13.03 26.85
N VAL A 67 -8.35 12.35 26.97
CA VAL A 67 -9.46 12.77 27.83
C VAL A 67 -8.91 12.62 29.24
N GLN A 68 -8.33 13.70 29.77
CA GLN A 68 -8.17 13.82 31.22
C GLN A 68 -9.59 13.66 31.80
N PRO A 69 -9.87 12.63 32.61
CA PRO A 69 -11.06 12.70 33.44
C PRO A 69 -10.83 13.90 34.36
N GLU A 70 -11.55 14.99 34.09
CA GLU A 70 -11.72 16.07 35.05
C GLU A 70 -12.24 15.41 36.34
N ILE A 71 -11.33 15.29 37.31
CA ILE A 71 -11.62 14.77 38.64
C ILE A 71 -12.53 15.83 39.27
N ASP A 72 -13.83 15.68 39.08
CA ASP A 72 -14.88 16.35 39.83
C ASP A 72 -14.75 15.93 41.29
N HIS A 73 -13.87 16.62 42.00
CA HIS A 73 -13.79 16.58 43.46
C HIS A 73 -14.48 17.80 44.04
N ASP A 74 -15.74 18.01 43.67
CA ASP A 74 -16.58 18.93 44.41
C ASP A 74 -18.02 18.44 44.41
N ARG A 75 -18.34 17.49 45.31
CA ARG A 75 -19.66 17.39 45.99
C ARG A 75 -19.64 16.37 47.12
N LYS A 76 -19.49 16.85 48.36
CA LYS A 76 -20.41 16.61 49.51
C LYS A 76 -19.82 17.13 50.85
N PRO A 77 -20.65 17.50 51.84
CA PRO A 77 -21.32 18.79 51.92
C PRO A 77 -21.06 19.48 53.27
N ARG A 78 -21.13 20.81 53.30
CA ARG A 78 -21.31 21.55 54.56
C ARG A 78 -22.78 21.42 54.96
N GLU A 79 -23.07 20.73 56.07
CA GLU A 79 -24.29 20.70 56.93
C GLU A 79 -24.28 19.34 57.66
N SER A 80 -24.33 19.20 58.99
CA SER A 80 -24.78 20.05 60.10
C SER A 80 -23.97 19.75 61.37
#